data_AF-A0A4P9YBR2-F1
#
_entry.id   AF-A0A4P9YBR2-F1
#
_cell.length_a   1.000
_cell.length_b   1.000
_cell.length_c   1.000
_cell.angle_alpha   90.00
_cell.angle_beta   90.00
_cell.angle_gamma   90.00
#
_symmetry.space_group_name_H-M   'P 1'
#
loop_
_entity.id
_entity.type
_entity.pdbx_description
1 polymer ?
#
loop_
_entity_poly.entity_id
_entity_poly.type
_entity_poly.pdbx_seq_one_letter_code
_entity_poly.pdbx_strand_id
1 'polypeptide(L)'
;MNVAAGSLFEGLPPRFVGDGSDIDSVDSWVSTFKMVIRLKGIDDDTATQLFGCWLVGEAKAWYLKRLDTEEAKAWKLNDWLECLITRFAIVDRKRQESWEDLVAMKVDASRPLDYMHNCFVNVLSGIPKE
;
A
#
# COMPACT_ATOMS: atom_id res chain seq x y z
N MET A 1 -23.64 12.44 25.31
CA MET A 1 -23.64 12.41 23.83
C MET A 1 -23.49 10.96 23.43
N ASN A 2 -24.53 10.36 22.85
CA ASN A 2 -24.50 8.96 22.43
C ASN A 2 -23.99 8.93 20.98
N VAL A 3 -22.68 8.75 20.81
CA VAL A 3 -22.12 8.48 19.49
C VAL A 3 -22.63 7.10 19.11
N ALA A 4 -23.45 7.03 18.05
CA ALA A 4 -23.89 5.76 17.49
C ALA A 4 -22.65 4.88 17.30
N ALA A 5 -22.66 3.68 17.86
CA ALA A 5 -21.63 2.67 17.65
C ALA A 5 -21.72 2.19 16.20
N GLY A 6 -21.27 3.04 15.26
CA GLY A 6 -21.11 2.68 13.87
C GLY A 6 -20.15 1.51 13.80
N SER A 7 -20.45 0.53 12.94
CA SER A 7 -19.64 -0.68 12.85
C SER A 7 -18.16 -0.34 12.62
N LEU A 8 -17.23 -1.20 13.05
CA LEU A 8 -15.79 -1.00 12.84
C LEU A 8 -15.45 -0.68 11.37
N PHE A 9 -16.25 -1.19 10.44
CA PHE A 9 -16.07 -1.11 9.00
C PHE A 9 -16.74 0.11 8.34
N GLU A 10 -17.61 0.82 9.06
CA GLU A 10 -18.36 1.94 8.50
C GLU A 10 -17.43 3.12 8.21
N GLY A 11 -17.44 3.60 6.96
CA GLY A 11 -16.63 4.73 6.50
C GLY A 11 -15.24 4.35 6.00
N LEU A 12 -14.81 3.08 6.13
CA LEU A 12 -13.57 2.62 5.49
C LEU A 12 -13.65 2.76 3.97
N PRO A 13 -12.52 3.00 3.28
CA PRO A 13 -12.48 2.95 1.82
C PRO A 13 -12.86 1.55 1.31
N PRO A 14 -13.14 1.37 0.01
CA PRO A 14 -13.26 0.04 -0.60
C PRO A 14 -12.06 -0.85 -0.25
N ARG A 15 -12.18 -2.19 -0.29
CA ARG A 15 -11.00 -3.05 -0.08
C ARG A 15 -9.99 -2.81 -1.20
N PHE A 16 -8.71 -2.76 -0.85
CA PHE A 16 -7.64 -2.47 -1.81
C PHE A 16 -7.15 -3.75 -2.48
N VAL A 17 -7.17 -3.77 -3.82
CA VAL A 17 -6.81 -4.92 -4.65
C VAL A 17 -5.34 -4.85 -5.08
N GLY A 18 -4.87 -3.67 -5.48
CA GLY A 18 -3.49 -3.41 -5.92
C GLY A 18 -3.15 -3.85 -7.34
N ASP A 19 -4.15 -4.17 -8.18
CA ASP A 19 -3.95 -4.65 -9.57
C ASP A 19 -4.25 -3.57 -10.63
N GLY A 20 -4.50 -2.33 -10.20
CA GLY A 20 -4.89 -1.21 -11.06
C GLY A 20 -6.37 -1.14 -11.40
N SER A 21 -7.19 -2.05 -10.86
CA SER A 21 -8.66 -1.96 -10.93
C SER A 21 -9.28 -1.15 -9.79
N ASP A 22 -8.48 -0.72 -8.81
CA ASP A 22 -8.90 0.09 -7.68
C ASP A 22 -9.52 1.42 -8.13
N ILE A 23 -10.58 1.85 -7.44
CA ILE A 23 -11.31 3.09 -7.74
C ILE A 23 -10.46 4.31 -7.33
N ASP A 24 -9.86 4.22 -6.15
CA ASP A 24 -9.05 5.28 -5.56
C ASP A 24 -7.57 4.97 -5.77
N SER A 25 -6.77 6.01 -5.98
CA SER A 25 -5.32 5.86 -5.95
C SER A 25 -4.86 5.35 -4.58
N VAL A 26 -3.73 4.66 -4.51
CA VAL A 26 -3.23 4.14 -3.22
C VAL A 26 -3.05 5.27 -2.19
N ASP A 27 -2.62 6.46 -2.62
CA ASP A 27 -2.49 7.63 -1.75
C ASP A 27 -3.84 8.09 -1.18
N SER A 28 -4.86 8.16 -2.04
CA SER A 28 -6.22 8.56 -1.65
C SER A 28 -6.85 7.52 -0.71
N TRP A 29 -6.61 6.24 -1.01
CA TRP A 29 -7.03 5.12 -0.19
C TRP A 29 -6.39 5.16 1.20
N VAL A 30 -5.06 5.31 1.27
CA VAL A 30 -4.32 5.37 2.55
C VAL A 30 -4.72 6.59 3.36
N SER A 31 -4.92 7.74 2.72
CA SER A 31 -5.41 8.95 3.39
C SER A 31 -6.77 8.72 4.04
N THR A 32 -7.71 8.13 3.29
CA THR A 32 -9.07 7.81 3.79
C THR A 32 -9.01 6.79 4.92
N PHE A 33 -8.24 5.72 4.75
CA PHE A 33 -8.04 4.71 5.78
C PHE A 33 -7.51 5.34 7.08
N LYS A 34 -6.43 6.12 7.02
CA LYS A 34 -5.87 6.83 8.19
C LYS A 34 -6.88 7.75 8.87
N MET A 35 -7.67 8.49 8.09
CA MET A 35 -8.69 9.39 8.62
C MET A 35 -9.74 8.62 9.43
N VAL A 36 -10.22 7.48 8.93
CA VAL A 36 -11.23 6.66 9.60
C VAL A 36 -10.69 6.03 10.88
N ILE A 37 -9.47 5.47 10.83
CA ILE A 37 -8.77 4.94 12.02
C ILE A 37 -8.71 6.00 13.12
N ARG A 38 -8.29 7.22 12.77
CA ARG A 38 -8.19 8.35 13.71
C ARG A 38 -9.54 8.78 14.27
N LEU A 39 -10.57 8.89 13.42
CA LEU A 39 -11.92 9.32 13.84
C LEU A 39 -12.58 8.31 14.76
N LYS A 40 -12.34 7.01 14.54
CA LYS A 40 -12.87 5.94 15.39
C LYS A 40 -12.04 5.68 16.63
N GLY A 41 -10.85 6.28 16.75
CA GLY A 41 -9.94 6.06 17.89
C GLY A 41 -9.45 4.62 17.99
N ILE A 42 -9.23 3.96 16.84
CA ILE A 42 -8.72 2.59 16.79
C ILE A 42 -7.21 2.62 17.14
N ASP A 43 -6.78 1.75 18.04
CA ASP A 43 -5.37 1.62 18.43
C ASP A 43 -4.51 1.01 17.30
N ASP A 44 -3.20 1.24 17.36
CA ASP A 44 -2.25 0.85 16.31
C ASP A 44 -2.25 -0.67 16.02
N ASP A 45 -2.40 -1.52 17.05
CA ASP A 45 -2.40 -2.98 16.89
C ASP A 45 -3.68 -3.43 16.15
N THR A 46 -4.84 -2.96 16.62
CA THR A 46 -6.13 -3.23 15.96
C THR A 46 -6.15 -2.66 14.53
N ALA A 47 -5.60 -1.46 14.32
CA ALA A 47 -5.57 -0.84 13.01
C ALA A 47 -4.65 -1.60 12.03
N THR A 48 -3.54 -2.17 12.52
CA THR A 48 -2.64 -3.03 11.72
C THR A 48 -3.33 -4.34 11.33
N GLN A 49 -4.06 -4.97 12.24
CA GLN A 49 -4.86 -6.17 11.93
C GLN A 49 -5.97 -5.84 10.92
N LEU A 50 -6.67 -4.72 11.12
CA LEU A 50 -7.70 -4.25 10.22
C LEU A 50 -7.12 -3.97 8.83
N PHE A 51 -5.98 -3.30 8.74
CA PHE A 51 -5.25 -3.07 7.50
C PHE A 51 -5.03 -4.38 6.74
N GLY A 52 -4.44 -5.40 7.39
CA GLY A 52 -4.22 -6.69 6.77
C GLY A 52 -5.52 -7.37 6.29
N CYS A 53 -6.62 -7.23 7.03
CA CYS A 53 -7.94 -7.75 6.65
C CYS A 53 -8.61 -6.95 5.52
N TRP A 54 -8.20 -5.70 5.30
CA TRP A 54 -8.79 -4.79 4.32
C TRP A 54 -8.10 -4.81 2.95
N LEU A 55 -7.03 -5.60 2.81
CA LEU A 55 -6.38 -5.91 1.54
C LEU A 55 -6.98 -7.19 0.91
N VAL A 56 -7.09 -7.18 -0.41
CA VAL A 56 -7.49 -8.34 -1.23
C VAL A 56 -6.56 -8.47 -2.44
N GLY A 57 -6.73 -9.51 -3.27
CA GLY A 57 -6.02 -9.64 -4.54
C GLY A 57 -4.49 -9.57 -4.41
N GLU A 58 -3.85 -8.79 -5.29
CA GLU A 58 -2.40 -8.61 -5.34
C GLU A 58 -1.84 -7.99 -4.06
N ALA A 59 -2.52 -6.98 -3.51
CA ALA A 59 -2.14 -6.34 -2.26
C ALA A 59 -2.14 -7.34 -1.09
N LYS A 60 -3.13 -8.24 -1.01
CA LYS A 60 -3.15 -9.28 0.03
C LYS A 60 -2.03 -10.29 -0.14
N ALA A 61 -1.74 -10.71 -1.37
CA ALA A 61 -0.64 -11.64 -1.66
C ALA A 61 0.71 -11.03 -1.29
N TRP A 62 0.92 -9.74 -1.59
CA TRP A 62 2.10 -8.99 -1.15
C TRP A 62 2.21 -8.93 0.38
N TYR A 63 1.13 -8.57 1.06
CA TYR A 63 1.10 -8.48 2.52
C TYR A 63 1.47 -9.80 3.18
N LEU A 64 0.90 -10.92 2.72
CA LEU A 64 1.18 -12.24 3.30
C LEU A 64 2.64 -12.67 3.10
N LYS A 65 3.23 -12.44 1.91
CA LYS A 65 4.65 -12.73 1.66
C LYS A 65 5.58 -11.95 2.57
N ARG A 66 5.18 -10.74 2.96
CA ARG A 66 5.99 -9.83 3.77
C ARG A 66 5.79 -10.06 5.26
N LEU A 67 4.63 -10.54 5.69
CA LEU A 67 4.31 -10.81 7.09
C LEU A 67 5.31 -11.78 7.75
N ASP A 68 5.88 -12.70 6.97
CA ASP A 68 6.83 -13.70 7.45
C ASP A 68 8.28 -13.18 7.60
N THR A 69 8.57 -11.93 7.24
CA THR A 69 9.93 -11.37 7.37
C THR A 69 10.20 -10.81 8.76
N GLU A 70 11.48 -10.82 9.18
CA GLU A 70 11.87 -10.26 10.48
C GLU A 70 11.65 -8.75 10.54
N GLU A 71 11.76 -8.04 9.42
CA GLU A 71 11.47 -6.60 9.37
C GLU A 71 10.00 -6.31 9.67
N ALA A 72 9.09 -7.09 9.08
CA ALA A 72 7.65 -6.89 9.21
C ALA A 72 7.13 -7.09 10.64
N LYS A 73 7.84 -7.88 11.46
CA LYS A 73 7.51 -8.09 12.88
C LYS A 73 7.65 -6.83 13.73
N ALA A 74 8.48 -5.88 13.30
CA ALA A 74 8.68 -4.60 13.99
C ALA A 74 7.84 -3.45 13.42
N TRP A 75 7.10 -3.70 12.32
CA TRP A 75 6.40 -2.66 11.59
C TRP A 75 5.13 -2.22 12.31
N LYS A 76 4.97 -0.91 12.40
CA LYS A 76 3.72 -0.27 12.80
C LYS A 76 2.86 0.01 11.57
N LEU A 77 1.61 0.37 11.80
CA LEU A 77 0.67 0.71 10.74
C LEU A 77 1.25 1.72 9.73
N ASN A 78 1.97 2.76 10.18
CA ASN A 78 2.54 3.75 9.26
C ASN A 78 3.59 3.14 8.33
N ASP A 79 4.44 2.23 8.82
CA ASP A 79 5.45 1.54 7.99
C ASP A 79 4.76 0.71 6.89
N TRP A 80 3.69 -0.01 7.27
CA TRP A 80 2.86 -0.76 6.34
C TRP A 80 2.21 0.12 5.27
N LEU A 81 1.64 1.26 5.67
CA LEU A 81 0.95 2.17 4.76
C LEU A 81 1.92 2.89 3.82
N GLU A 82 3.11 3.31 4.29
CA GLU A 82 4.15 3.88 3.44
C GLU A 82 4.68 2.85 2.43
N CYS A 83 4.83 1.60 2.86
CA CYS A 83 5.23 0.52 1.97
C CYS A 83 4.14 0.19 0.95
N LEU A 84 2.85 0.24 1.35
CA LEU A 84 1.72 0.08 0.43
C LEU A 84 1.76 1.17 -0.66
N ILE A 85 1.90 2.45 -0.27
CA ILE A 85 2.03 3.56 -1.22
C ILE A 85 3.20 3.31 -2.17
N THR A 86 4.38 3.01 -1.63
CA THR A 86 5.57 2.71 -2.44
C THR A 86 5.30 1.63 -3.49
N ARG A 87 4.65 0.55 -3.07
CA ARG A 87 4.43 -0.63 -3.90
C ARG A 87 3.41 -0.36 -5.02
N PHE A 88 2.34 0.39 -4.72
CA PHE A 88 1.17 0.51 -5.58
C PHE A 88 0.93 1.91 -6.18
N ALA A 89 1.65 2.95 -5.76
CA ALA A 89 1.47 4.32 -6.28
C ALA A 89 1.86 4.48 -7.76
N ILE A 90 2.59 3.51 -8.29
CA ILE A 90 3.02 3.50 -9.69
C ILE A 90 1.99 2.76 -10.57
N VAL A 91 1.17 1.88 -10.00
CA VAL A 91 0.11 1.15 -10.73
C VAL A 91 -1.04 2.08 -11.15
N ASP A 92 -1.20 3.23 -10.49
CA ASP A 92 -2.15 4.29 -10.86
C ASP A 92 -1.78 5.04 -12.16
N ARG A 93 -0.57 4.86 -12.69
CA ARG A 93 -0.21 5.45 -13.97
C ARG A 93 -0.63 4.54 -15.11
N LYS A 94 -1.65 4.97 -15.84
CA LYS A 94 -1.86 4.68 -17.27
C LYS A 94 -0.68 5.13 -18.17
N ARG A 95 0.55 5.16 -17.66
CA ARG A 95 1.75 5.54 -18.38
C ARG A 95 2.49 4.24 -18.68
N GLN A 96 2.61 3.93 -19.96
CA GLN A 96 3.51 2.91 -20.44
C GLN A 96 4.92 3.36 -20.04
N GLU A 97 5.47 2.78 -18.97
CA GLU A 97 6.84 3.06 -18.52
C GLU A 97 7.80 2.62 -19.64
N SER A 98 8.86 3.38 -19.88
CA SER A 98 9.81 3.12 -20.97
C SER A 98 11.18 2.68 -20.42
N TRP A 99 12.05 2.17 -21.30
CA TRP A 99 13.45 1.89 -20.93
C TRP A 99 14.19 3.11 -20.39
N GLU A 100 13.77 4.33 -20.76
CA GLU A 100 14.36 5.58 -20.30
C GLU A 100 14.00 5.86 -18.84
N ASP A 101 12.77 5.54 -18.42
CA ASP A 101 12.34 5.65 -17.02
C ASP A 101 13.17 4.70 -16.13
N LEU A 102 13.54 3.52 -16.64
CA LEU A 102 14.38 2.55 -15.94
C LEU A 102 15.83 3.02 -15.79
N VAL A 103 16.39 3.62 -16.85
CA VAL A 103 17.75 4.19 -16.82
C VAL A 103 17.82 5.43 -15.93
N ALA A 104 16.72 6.19 -15.82
CA ALA A 104 16.64 7.37 -14.97
C ALA A 104 16.48 7.04 -13.48
N MET A 105 16.22 5.78 -13.11
CA MET A 105 16.11 5.37 -11.71
C MET A 105 17.43 5.61 -10.98
N LYS A 106 17.40 6.46 -9.96
CA LYS A 106 18.53 6.72 -9.07
C LYS A 106 18.41 5.89 -7.81
N VAL A 107 19.52 5.28 -7.40
CA VAL A 107 19.62 4.62 -6.10
C VAL A 107 19.62 5.68 -5.01
N ASP A 108 18.61 5.62 -4.16
CA ASP A 108 18.54 6.44 -2.94
C ASP A 108 18.99 5.60 -1.75
N ALA A 109 20.21 5.86 -1.27
CA ALA A 109 20.79 5.15 -0.13
C ALA A 109 20.07 5.40 1.20
N SER A 110 19.18 6.40 1.26
CA SER A 110 18.33 6.64 2.43
C SER A 110 17.10 5.74 2.48
N ARG A 111 16.81 5.02 1.38
CA ARG A 111 15.65 4.13 1.27
C ARG A 111 16.07 2.66 1.44
N PRO A 112 15.19 1.81 2.01
CA PRO A 112 15.44 0.38 2.08
C PRO A 112 15.66 -0.25 0.70
N LEU A 113 16.50 -1.28 0.61
CA LEU A 113 16.77 -1.97 -0.66
C LEU A 113 15.48 -2.52 -1.30
N ASP A 114 14.53 -2.96 -0.47
CA ASP A 114 13.21 -3.43 -0.92
C ASP A 114 12.39 -2.35 -1.61
N TYR A 115 12.48 -1.10 -1.16
CA TYR A 115 11.84 0.04 -1.82
C TYR A 115 12.40 0.17 -3.25
N MET A 116 13.72 0.12 -3.38
CA MET A 116 14.41 0.23 -4.67
C MET A 116 14.11 -0.95 -5.59
N HIS A 117 14.10 -2.18 -5.04
CA HIS A 117 13.76 -3.39 -5.77
C HIS A 117 12.32 -3.37 -6.29
N ASN A 118 11.36 -2.94 -5.46
CA ASN A 118 9.97 -2.83 -5.87
C ASN A 118 9.79 -1.79 -6.97
N CYS A 119 10.42 -0.62 -6.86
CA CYS A 119 10.41 0.38 -7.93
C CYS A 119 10.98 -0.19 -9.24
N PHE A 120 12.08 -0.94 -9.18
CA PHE A 120 12.73 -1.53 -10.35
C PHE A 120 11.85 -2.59 -11.03
N VAL A 121 11.34 -3.55 -10.27
CA VAL A 121 10.43 -4.59 -10.78
C VAL A 121 9.17 -3.98 -11.40
N ASN A 122 8.67 -2.89 -10.81
CA ASN A 122 7.49 -2.19 -11.32
C ASN A 122 7.74 -1.49 -12.66
N VAL A 123 8.84 -0.74 -12.79
CA VAL A 123 9.21 -0.11 -14.07
C VAL A 123 9.43 -1.18 -15.14
N LEU A 124 10.13 -2.27 -14.80
CA LEU A 124 10.31 -3.41 -15.71
C LEU A 124 8.97 -4.02 -16.17
N SER A 125 8.01 -4.21 -15.26
CA SER A 125 6.72 -4.82 -15.60
C SER A 125 5.84 -3.94 -16.49
N GLY A 126 6.06 -2.62 -16.47
CA GLY A 126 5.33 -1.66 -17.30
C GLY A 126 5.84 -1.52 -18.73
N ILE A 127 7.01 -2.11 -19.04
CA ILE A 127 7.64 -2.04 -20.37
C ILE A 127 7.09 -3.17 -21.25
N PRO A 128 6.63 -2.87 -22.48
CA PRO A 128 6.15 -3.90 -23.40
C PRO A 128 7.19 -4.98 -23.64
N LYS A 129 6.77 -6.24 -23.53
CA LYS A 129 7.59 -7.38 -23.94
C LYS A 129 7.48 -7.52 -25.45
N GLU A 130 8.63 -7.65 -26.13
CA GLU A 130 8.70 -7.99 -27.56
C GLU A 130 8.07 -9.35 -27.86
#